data_AF-A0A9P6ILW1-F1
#
_entry.id   AF-A0A9P6ILW1-F1
#
_cell.length_a   1.000
_cell.length_b   1.000
_cell.length_c   1.000
_cell.angle_alpha   90.00
_cell.angle_beta   90.00
_cell.angle_gamma   90.00
#
_symmetry.space_group_name_H-M   'P 1'
#
loop_
_entity.id
_entity.type
_entity.pdbx_description
1 polymer ?
#
loop_
_entity_poly.entity_id
_entity_poly.type
_entity_poly.pdbx_seq_one_letter_code
_entity_poly.pdbx_strand_id
1 'polypeptide(L)' 'MALEHGADLVYTPEVVDKGIVGAERVVNEDNGTIDYVVKGVSVFKTHPIEKSRLVFQIGSANADLALEAALTV' A
#
# COMPACT_ATOMS: atom_id res chain seq x y z
N MET A 1 -6.33 2.33 -15.45
CA MET A 1 -7.60 1.56 -15.47
C MET A 1 -8.70 2.26 -14.69
N ALA A 2 -8.87 2.19 -13.37
CA ALA A 2 -10.01 2.86 -12.71
C ALA A 2 -9.94 4.41 -12.76
N LEU A 3 -8.78 5.00 -12.44
CA LEU A 3 -8.58 6.45 -12.45
C LEU A 3 -8.72 7.08 -13.85
N GLU A 4 -8.37 6.34 -14.91
CA GLU A 4 -8.49 6.79 -16.29
C GLU A 4 -9.94 6.82 -16.78
N HIS A 5 -10.81 6.02 -16.15
CA HIS A 5 -12.23 5.98 -16.42
C HIS A 5 -13.06 6.90 -15.50
N GLY A 6 -12.40 7.84 -14.81
CA GLY A 6 -13.08 8.88 -14.03
C GLY A 6 -13.40 8.52 -12.58
N ALA A 7 -12.77 7.50 -12.02
CA ALA A 7 -12.88 7.24 -10.58
C ALA A 7 -12.18 8.33 -9.76
N ASP A 8 -12.89 8.88 -8.76
CA ASP A 8 -12.34 9.88 -7.84
C ASP A 8 -11.39 9.26 -6.81
N LEU A 9 -11.71 8.05 -6.33
CA LEU A 9 -10.93 7.29 -5.35
C LEU A 9 -10.77 5.85 -5.83
N VAL A 10 -9.63 5.25 -5.47
CA VAL A 10 -9.33 3.84 -5.69
C VAL A 10 -8.88 3.21 -4.38
N TYR A 11 -9.41 2.04 -4.07
CA TYR A 11 -9.07 1.30 -2.85
C TYR A 11 -8.21 0.11 -3.22
N THR A 12 -7.19 -0.17 -2.40
CA THR A 12 -6.45 -1.43 -2.49
C THR A 12 -7.34 -2.59 -2.02
N PRO A 13 -7.03 -3.83 -2.38
CA PRO A 13 -7.49 -4.98 -1.61
C PRO A 13 -7.13 -4.83 -0.13
N GLU A 14 -7.85 -5.52 0.73
CA GLU A 14 -7.55 -5.57 2.16
C GLU A 14 -6.15 -6.16 2.40
N VAL A 15 -5.33 -5.47 3.20
CA VAL A 15 -4.04 -5.97 3.68
C VAL A 15 -4.11 -6.12 5.21
N VAL A 16 -3.82 -7.32 5.70
CA VAL A 16 -3.75 -7.58 7.15
C VAL A 16 -2.54 -6.85 7.73
N ASP A 17 -2.75 -6.15 8.86
CA ASP A 17 -1.73 -5.37 9.58
C ASP A 17 -0.38 -6.10 9.73
N LYS A 18 -0.39 -7.34 10.24
CA LYS A 18 0.80 -8.19 10.44
C LYS A 18 1.52 -8.55 9.14
N GLY A 19 0.85 -8.41 8.00
CA GLY A 19 1.41 -8.65 6.69
C GLY A 19 2.21 -7.48 6.12
N ILE A 20 1.95 -6.25 6.58
CA ILE A 20 2.61 -5.02 6.10
C ILE A 20 3.54 -4.39 7.14
N VAL A 21 3.29 -4.61 8.43
CA VAL A 21 4.17 -4.12 9.50
C VAL A 21 5.60 -4.61 9.28
N GLY A 22 6.55 -3.67 9.29
CA GLY A 22 7.96 -3.94 9.02
C GLY A 22 8.30 -4.09 7.53
N ALA A 23 7.41 -3.68 6.63
CA ALA A 23 7.73 -3.62 5.20
C ALA A 23 8.80 -2.56 4.90
N GLU A 24 9.71 -2.91 4.01
CA GLU A 24 10.70 -2.00 3.46
C GLU A 24 10.13 -1.30 2.23
N ARG A 25 10.21 0.03 2.22
CA ARG A 25 9.80 0.85 1.07
C ARG A 25 10.92 0.87 0.04
N VAL A 26 10.72 0.18 -1.07
CA VAL A 26 11.67 0.07 -2.20
C VAL A 26 11.16 0.87 -3.38
N VAL A 27 12.00 1.74 -3.93
CA VAL A 27 11.70 2.44 -5.19
C VAL A 27 12.19 1.56 -6.33
N ASN A 28 11.29 1.18 -7.23
CA ASN A 28 11.60 0.41 -8.42
C ASN A 28 11.84 1.38 -9.59
N GLU A 29 13.10 1.57 -9.98
CA GLU A 29 13.47 2.52 -11.03
C GLU A 29 13.07 2.05 -12.44
N ASP A 30 12.93 0.73 -12.66
CA ASP A 30 12.62 0.17 -13.98
C ASP A 30 11.19 0.53 -14.44
N ASN A 31 10.25 0.63 -13.50
CA ASN A 31 8.83 0.88 -13.77
C ASN A 31 8.27 2.10 -13.01
N GLY A 32 9.07 2.77 -12.19
CA GLY A 32 8.68 3.95 -11.42
C GLY A 32 7.72 3.66 -10.26
N THR A 33 7.56 2.41 -9.82
CA THR A 33 6.69 2.06 -8.70
C THR A 33 7.38 2.16 -7.34
N ILE A 34 6.57 2.24 -6.30
CA ILE A 34 6.98 2.09 -4.92
C ILE A 34 6.43 0.76 -4.43
N ASP A 35 7.31 -0.11 -3.98
CA ASP A 35 7.02 -1.47 -3.53
C ASP A 35 7.25 -1.53 -2.02
N TYR A 36 6.30 -2.08 -1.27
CA TYR A 36 6.42 -2.36 0.16
C TYR A 36 6.68 -3.86 0.33
N VAL A 37 7.90 -4.19 0.72
CA VAL A 37 8.44 -5.56 0.67
C VAL A 37 8.64 -6.10 2.08
N VAL A 38 8.08 -7.27 2.38
CA VAL A 38 8.30 -8.00 3.63
C VAL A 38 8.99 -9.32 3.29
N LYS A 39 10.19 -9.54 3.84
CA LYS A 39 10.97 -10.78 3.65
C LYS A 39 11.15 -11.17 2.17
N GLY A 40 11.36 -10.18 1.30
CA GLY A 40 11.55 -10.38 -0.15
C GLY A 40 10.26 -10.56 -0.95
N VAL A 41 9.09 -10.47 -0.33
CA VAL A 41 7.78 -10.54 -1.02
C VAL A 41 7.14 -9.14 -1.04
N SER A 42 6.76 -8.67 -2.23
CA SER A 42 6.02 -7.41 -2.38
C SER A 42 4.59 -7.58 -1.88
N VAL A 43 4.24 -6.91 -0.79
CA VAL A 43 2.91 -6.96 -0.16
C VAL A 43 1.98 -5.90 -0.74
N PHE A 44 2.52 -4.72 -1.02
CA PHE A 44 1.79 -3.61 -1.62
C PHE A 44 2.67 -2.89 -2.64
N LYS A 45 2.08 -2.44 -3.74
CA LYS A 45 2.76 -1.73 -4.81
C LYS A 45 1.87 -0.57 -5.27
N THR A 46 2.47 0.59 -5.48
CA THR A 46 1.76 1.77 -5.98
C THR A 46 2.62 2.57 -6.95
N HIS A 47 1.97 3.17 -7.95
CA HIS A 47 2.58 4.13 -8.86
C HIS A 47 2.27 5.57 -8.40
N PRO A 48 3.21 6.53 -8.48
CA PRO A 48 2.98 7.91 -8.00
C PRO A 48 1.72 8.62 -8.52
N ILE A 49 1.20 8.21 -9.69
CA ILE A 49 -0.01 8.76 -10.32
C ILE A 49 -1.31 8.55 -9.53
N GLU A 50 -1.38 7.48 -8.72
CA GLU A 50 -2.57 7.16 -7.92
C GLU A 50 -2.50 7.73 -6.50
N LYS A 51 -1.34 8.22 -6.06
CA LYS A 51 -1.04 8.64 -4.68
C LYS A 51 -2.07 9.59 -4.07
N SER A 52 -2.61 10.54 -4.83
CA SER A 52 -3.58 11.52 -4.31
C SER A 52 -5.00 10.98 -4.16
N ARG A 53 -5.28 9.80 -4.71
CA ARG A 53 -6.62 9.20 -4.83
C ARG A 53 -6.67 7.76 -4.33
N LEU A 54 -5.53 7.22 -3.88
CA LEU A 54 -5.42 5.87 -3.37
C LEU A 54 -5.73 5.83 -1.89
N VAL A 55 -6.63 4.92 -1.50
CA VAL A 55 -6.92 4.59 -0.12
C VAL A 55 -6.40 3.19 0.17
N PHE A 56 -5.45 3.09 1.10
CA PHE A 56 -4.90 1.82 1.54
C PHE A 56 -5.81 1.22 2.63
N GLN A 57 -6.35 0.03 2.38
CA GLN A 57 -7.27 -0.65 3.30
C GLN A 57 -6.51 -1.61 4.23
N ILE A 58 -6.54 -1.33 5.52
CA ILE A 58 -5.91 -2.16 6.56
C ILE A 58 -6.98 -3.01 7.27
N GLY A 59 -6.77 -4.32 7.28
CA GLY A 59 -7.49 -5.26 8.14
C GLY A 59 -6.74 -5.45 9.46
N SER A 60 -7.35 -5.08 10.58
CA SER A 60 -6.74 -5.21 11.89
C SER A 60 -7.75 -5.51 12.99
N ALA A 61 -7.31 -6.25 14.00
CA ALA A 61 -8.05 -6.51 15.24
C ALA A 61 -7.37 -5.87 16.47
N ASN A 62 -6.34 -5.04 16.27
CA ASN A 62 -5.59 -4.38 17.35
C ASN A 62 -5.23 -2.94 16.94
N ALA A 63 -5.58 -1.97 17.79
CA ALA A 63 -5.40 -0.55 17.46
C ALA A 63 -3.93 -0.14 17.27
N ASP A 64 -3.02 -0.70 18.07
CA ASP A 64 -1.59 -0.38 17.98
C ASP A 64 -0.97 -0.92 16.68
N LEU A 65 -1.32 -2.16 16.30
CA LEU A 65 -0.89 -2.75 15.04
C LEU A 65 -1.49 -2.04 13.83
N ALA A 66 -2.75 -1.60 13.91
CA ALA A 66 -3.38 -0.79 12.86
C ALA A 66 -2.63 0.53 12.63
N LEU A 67 -2.22 1.20 13.71
CA LEU A 67 -1.42 2.42 13.64
C LEU A 67 -0.03 2.16 13.06
N GLU A 68 0.63 1.10 13.49
CA GLU A 68 1.96 0.73 12.97
C GLU A 68 1.91 0.41 11.48
N ALA A 69 0.90 -0.35 11.04
CA ALA A 69 0.64 -0.62 9.63
C ALA A 69 0.40 0.67 8.83
N ALA A 70 -0.40 1.59 9.36
CA ALA A 70 -0.71 2.87 8.71
C ALA A 70 0.50 3.80 8.59
N LEU A 71 1.40 3.79 9.58
CA LEU A 71 2.64 4.57 9.54
C LEU A 71 3.70 3.96 8.61
N THR A 72 3.57 2.68 8.27
CA THR A 72 4.48 2.00 7.36
C THR A 72 4.26 2.43 5.91
N VAL A 73 3.02 2.76 5.52
CA VAL A 73 2.61 3.04 4.13
C VAL A 73 2.58 4.52 3.77
#